data_AF-A0A8T1HSL7-F1
#
_entry.id   AF-A0A8T1HSL7-F1
#
_cell.length_a   1.000
_cell.length_b   1.000
_cell.length_c   1.000
_cell.angle_alpha   90.00
_cell.angle_beta   90.00
_cell.angle_gamma   90.00
#
_symmetry.space_group_name_H-M   'P 1'
#
loop_
_entity.id
_entity.type
_entity.pdbx_description
1 polymer ?
#
loop_
_entity_poly.entity_id
_entity_poly.type
_entity_poly.pdbx_seq_one_letter_code
_entity_poly.pdbx_strand_id
1 'polypeptide(L)' 'MLLDKLLPAISARWPWGVEEGTAIKVQQDNASPHIPTDDQWFCAAVEEYGRRVELVFQPPNNPDLNVLDLGLFTAT' A
#
# COMPACT_ATOMS: atom_id res chain seq x y z
N MET A 1 -9.27 -4.97 -10.45
CA MET A 1 -8.26 -3.91 -10.29
C MET A 1 -7.49 -4.12 -8.98
N LEU A 2 -6.38 -3.42 -8.74
CA LEU A 2 -5.61 -3.52 -7.48
C LEU A 2 -6.52 -3.29 -6.26
N LEU A 3 -7.44 -2.32 -6.35
CA LEU A 3 -8.41 -1.96 -5.32
C LEU A 3 -9.31 -3.12 -4.88
N ASP A 4 -9.93 -3.81 -5.84
CA ASP A 4 -10.89 -4.91 -5.59
C ASP A 4 -10.28 -6.10 -4.84
N LYS A 5 -8.94 -6.18 -4.79
CA LYS A 5 -8.20 -7.26 -4.13
C LYS A 5 -7.45 -6.78 -2.89
N LEU A 6 -6.89 -5.57 -2.93
CA LEU A 6 -6.02 -5.05 -1.90
C LEU A 6 -6.78 -4.79 -0.59
N LEU A 7 -7.86 -3.99 -0.64
CA LEU A 7 -8.60 -3.63 0.57
C LEU A 7 -9.25 -4.85 1.25
N PRO A 8 -9.91 -5.78 0.51
CA PRO A 8 -10.42 -7.00 1.13
C PRO A 8 -9.32 -7.89 1.74
N ALA A 9 -8.15 -7.97 1.10
CA ALA A 9 -7.04 -8.77 1.62
C ALA A 9 -6.44 -8.17 2.91
N ILE A 10 -6.30 -6.84 2.97
CA ILE A 10 -5.91 -6.14 4.20
C ILE A 10 -6.96 -6.42 5.28
N SER A 11 -8.26 -6.31 4.95
CA SER A 11 -9.36 -6.59 5.90
C SER A 11 -9.20 -7.93 6.60
N ALA A 12 -8.90 -8.96 5.80
CA ALA A 12 -8.89 -10.34 6.24
C ALA A 12 -7.61 -10.73 6.99
N ARG A 13 -6.48 -10.02 6.77
CA ARG A 13 -5.15 -10.48 7.21
C ARG A 13 -4.39 -9.49 8.08
N TRP A 14 -4.80 -8.22 8.11
CA TRP A 14 -4.07 -7.22 8.90
C TRP A 14 -4.20 -7.52 10.40
N PRO A 15 -3.11 -7.44 11.18
CA PRO A 15 -3.18 -7.67 12.62
C PRO A 15 -3.86 -6.48 13.30
N TRP A 16 -5.17 -6.58 13.54
CA TRP A 16 -6.03 -5.51 14.05
C TRP A 16 -5.76 -5.04 15.50
N GLY A 17 -4.60 -5.32 16.07
CA GLY A 17 -4.15 -4.87 17.40
C GLY A 17 -3.13 -3.73 17.39
N VAL A 18 -2.84 -3.16 16.21
CA VAL A 18 -2.00 -1.95 16.07
C VAL A 18 -2.79 -0.71 16.51
N GLU A 19 -2.12 0.31 17.05
CA GLU A 19 -2.75 1.55 17.55
C GLU A 19 -3.84 2.08 16.62
N GLU A 20 -5.03 2.26 17.20
CA GLU A 20 -6.13 2.94 16.52
C GLU A 20 -5.68 4.33 16.05
N GLY A 21 -5.88 4.60 14.76
CA GLY A 21 -5.51 5.87 14.14
C GLY A 21 -4.21 5.84 13.32
N THR A 22 -3.44 4.75 13.36
CA THR A 22 -2.28 4.60 12.47
C THR A 22 -2.73 4.24 11.05
N ALA A 23 -2.27 5.00 10.07
CA ALA A 23 -2.54 4.73 8.66
C ALA A 23 -1.75 3.51 8.17
N ILE A 24 -2.42 2.61 7.45
CA ILE A 24 -1.75 1.53 6.72
C ILE A 24 -1.06 2.14 5.50
N LYS A 25 0.26 2.06 5.44
CA LYS A 25 1.06 2.53 4.31
C LYS A 25 1.24 1.41 3.29
N VAL A 26 0.83 1.64 2.06
CA VAL A 26 1.05 0.74 0.93
C VAL A 26 2.10 1.38 0.02
N GLN A 27 3.31 0.86 0.08
CA GLN A 27 4.41 1.35 -0.74
C GLN A 27 4.31 0.80 -2.17
N GLN A 28 4.44 1.70 -3.14
CA GLN A 28 4.60 1.38 -4.56
C GLN A 28 6.01 1.76 -5.01
N ASP A 29 6.59 0.99 -5.92
CA ASP A 29 7.78 1.44 -6.65
C ASP A 29 7.43 2.63 -7.57
N ASN A 30 8.40 3.23 -8.27
CA ASN A 30 8.14 4.36 -9.16
C ASN A 30 7.88 3.98 -10.64
N ALA A 31 7.67 2.70 -10.96
CA ALA A 31 7.52 2.22 -12.35
C ALA A 31 6.07 2.26 -12.86
N SER A 32 5.77 3.01 -13.92
CA SER A 32 4.41 3.05 -14.50
C SER A 32 3.89 1.66 -14.98
N PRO A 33 2.57 1.37 -14.91
CA PRO A 33 1.46 2.25 -14.55
C PRO A 33 1.02 2.11 -13.07
N HIS A 34 1.22 3.17 -12.28
CA HIS A 34 0.77 3.23 -10.89
C HIS A 34 -0.47 4.08 -10.69
N ILE A 35 -1.16 3.81 -9.59
CA ILE A 35 -2.27 4.62 -9.09
C ILE A 35 -1.65 5.85 -8.41
N PRO A 36 -2.01 7.09 -8.80
CA PRO A 36 -1.60 8.29 -8.08
C PRO A 36 -1.98 8.21 -6.59
N THR A 37 -1.16 8.78 -5.70
CA THR A 37 -1.45 8.76 -4.26
C THR A 37 -2.75 9.47 -3.87
N ASP A 38 -3.22 10.36 -4.74
CA ASP A 38 -4.47 11.13 -4.65
C ASP A 38 -5.56 10.63 -5.60
N ASP A 39 -5.43 9.40 -6.13
CA ASP A 39 -6.42 8.81 -7.02
C ASP A 39 -7.80 8.76 -6.36
N GLN A 40 -8.79 9.33 -7.05
CA GLN A 40 -10.13 9.52 -6.50
C GLN A 40 -10.85 8.19 -6.25
N TRP A 41 -10.62 7.18 -7.10
CA TRP A 41 -11.22 5.86 -6.93
C TRP A 41 -10.63 5.13 -5.73
N PHE A 42 -9.31 5.26 -5.53
CA PHE A 42 -8.65 4.75 -4.34
C PHE A 42 -9.15 5.43 -3.08
N CYS A 43 -9.21 6.77 -3.05
CA CYS A 43 -9.72 7.53 -1.91
C CYS A 43 -11.15 7.11 -1.54
N ALA A 44 -12.06 7.02 -2.51
CA ALA A 44 -13.44 6.61 -2.28
C ALA A 44 -13.54 5.18 -1.73
N ALA A 45 -12.75 4.24 -2.25
CA ALA A 45 -12.73 2.86 -1.77
C ALA A 45 -12.18 2.75 -0.33
N VAL A 46 -11.19 3.56 0.02
CA VAL A 46 -10.64 3.64 1.39
C VAL A 46 -11.64 4.25 2.37
N GLU A 47 -12.42 5.25 1.94
CA GLU A 47 -13.49 5.82 2.76
C GLU A 47 -14.55 4.77 3.13
N GLU A 48 -14.97 3.94 2.17
CA GLU A 48 -15.90 2.83 2.41
C GLU A 48 -15.30 1.73 3.30
N TYR A 49 -13.98 1.53 3.23
CA TYR A 49 -13.27 0.52 4.01
C TYR A 49 -13.23 0.80 5.53
N GLY A 50 -13.46 2.06 5.96
CA GLY A 50 -13.55 2.42 7.38
C GLY A 50 -12.21 2.40 8.14
N ARG A 51 -11.09 2.28 7.44
CA ARG A 51 -9.72 2.39 7.99
C ARG A 51 -8.86 3.25 7.06
N ARG A 52 -7.94 4.00 7.64
CA ARG A 52 -7.01 4.86 6.89
C ARG A 52 -5.95 4.01 6.18
N VAL A 53 -5.99 3.99 4.86
CA VAL A 53 -4.97 3.35 4.00
C VAL A 53 -4.42 4.43 3.06
N GLU A 54 -3.11 4.50 2.92
CA GLU A 54 -2.45 5.49 2.09
C GLU A 54 -1.45 4.83 1.15
N LEU A 55 -1.51 5.21 -0.13
CA LEU A 55 -0.45 4.91 -1.08
C LEU A 55 0.75 5.82 -0.80
N VAL A 56 1.95 5.27 -0.88
CA VAL A 56 3.20 6.02 -0.81
C VAL A 56 4.16 5.55 -1.89
N PHE A 57 4.86 6.49 -2.51
CA PHE A 57 5.90 6.15 -3.47
C PHE A 57 7.24 5.92 -2.78
N GLN A 58 8.01 4.98 -3.30
CA GLN A 58 9.43 4.85 -3.04
C GLN A 58 10.19 6.14 -3.43
N PRO A 59 11.27 6.54 -2.72
CA PRO A 59 12.12 7.62 -3.18
C PRO A 59 12.80 7.33 -4.54
N PRO A 60 12.92 8.30 -5.45
CA PRO A 60 13.47 8.07 -6.79
C PRO A 60 14.86 7.43 -6.78
N ASN A 61 15.09 6.45 -7.65
CA ASN A 61 16.37 5.76 -7.86
C ASN A 61 17.00 5.13 -6.60
N ASN A 62 16.20 4.76 -5.60
CA ASN A 62 16.72 4.18 -4.37
C ASN A 62 16.16 2.77 -4.11
N PRO A 63 16.71 1.72 -4.78
CA PRO A 63 16.24 0.34 -4.64
C PRO A 63 16.35 -0.19 -3.21
N ASP A 64 17.26 0.38 -2.40
CA ASP A 64 17.47 -0.01 -1.01
C ASP A 64 16.35 0.48 -0.06
N LEU A 65 15.30 1.13 -0.58
CA LEU A 65 14.16 1.61 0.21
C LEU A 65 12.86 0.86 -0.08
N ASN A 66 12.92 -0.22 -0.88
CA ASN A 66 11.79 -1.12 -1.07
C ASN A 66 12.08 -2.45 -0.37
N VAL A 67 11.29 -2.76 0.66
CA VAL A 67 11.46 -4.00 1.44
C VAL A 67 11.27 -5.26 0.58
N LEU A 68 10.48 -5.16 -0.49
CA LEU A 68 10.28 -6.27 -1.42
C LEU A 68 11.57 -6.54 -2.22
N ASP A 69 12.24 -5.49 -2.67
CA ASP A 69 13.52 -5.59 -3.38
C ASP A 69 14.65 -6.05 -2.45
N LEU A 70 14.65 -5.64 -1.18
CA LEU A 70 15.69 -6.00 -0.23
C LEU A 70 15.56 -7.40 0.39
N GLY A 71 14.34 -7.93 0.49
CA GLY A 71 14.07 -9.18 1.20
C GLY A 71 13.36 -10.22 0.36
N LEU A 72 12.19 -9.90 -0.19
CA LEU A 72 11.33 -10.90 -0.80
C LEU A 72 11.85 -11.38 -2.17
N PHE A 73 12.37 -10.46 -2.98
CA PHE A 73 12.85 -10.77 -4.33
C PHE A 73 14.33 -11.18 -4.38
N THR A 74 15.07 -10.89 -3.32
CA THR A 74 16.49 -11.26 -3.16
C THR A 74 16.71 -12.51 -2.31
N ALA A 75 15.71 -12.96 -1.53
CA ALA A 75 15.79 -14.21 -0.78
C ALA A 75 15.78 -15.42 -1.74
N THR A 76 16.94 -16.04 -1.91
CA THR A 76 17.17 -17.32 -2.61
C THR A 76 16.81 -18.53 -1.76
#